data_AF-A0A7K2A3E4-F1
#
_entry.id   AF-A0A7K2A3E4-F1
#
_cell.length_a   1.000
_cell.length_b   1.000
_cell.length_c   1.000
_cell.angle_alpha   90.00
_cell.angle_beta   90.00
_cell.angle_gamma   90.00
#
_symmetry.space_group_name_H-M   'P 1'
#
loop_
_entity.id
_entity.type
_entity.pdbx_description
1 polymer ?
#
loop_
_entity_poly.entity_id
_entity_poly.type
_entity_poly.pdbx_seq_one_letter_code
_entity_poly.pdbx_strand_id
1 'polypeptide(L)'
;MAVSAKDVKALRDVTGAGMMDAKKALTAADGDMEAARQMLREQGLAKADARSGRDNDQGAIAVAGDGRAAAVVQLKCETDFSAKNAGFTSLVQTLADSVLSGGPGAVDTHAAGIEDLKLVLKENIEVGVVEHIQADDGNVLDSYLHRQDGRGVNAVVVEGSGVGAEALHQVALHVAFAKPQFLSASEIPAAEIERERAALLEITKAEGKPEPAWDKIVDGRMRGWYAERVLLEQGLHGEKTAVKDSIGGGSIVRFVQVLIGD
;
A
#
# COMPACT_ATOMS: atom_id res chain seq x y z
N MET A 1 -48.25 6.24 -11.44
CA MET A 1 -48.67 5.00 -12.17
C MET A 1 -48.21 3.76 -11.41
N ALA A 2 -48.82 2.58 -11.62
CA ALA A 2 -48.34 1.35 -10.98
C ALA A 2 -47.05 0.87 -11.66
N VAL A 3 -45.92 0.99 -10.98
CA VAL A 3 -44.62 0.51 -11.47
C VAL A 3 -44.65 -1.02 -11.60
N SER A 4 -44.28 -1.56 -12.77
CA SER A 4 -44.33 -3.00 -13.01
C SER A 4 -43.13 -3.72 -12.37
N ALA A 5 -43.32 -4.99 -11.98
CA ALA A 5 -42.23 -5.81 -11.43
C ALA A 5 -41.07 -5.99 -12.44
N LYS A 6 -41.38 -5.96 -13.74
CA LYS A 6 -40.38 -6.04 -14.81
C LYS A 6 -39.49 -4.79 -14.82
N ASP A 7 -40.08 -3.60 -14.68
CA ASP A 7 -39.31 -2.34 -14.68
C ASP A 7 -38.45 -2.21 -13.42
N VAL A 8 -38.99 -2.63 -12.27
CA VAL A 8 -38.21 -2.70 -11.02
C VAL A 8 -37.01 -3.64 -11.17
N LYS A 9 -37.21 -4.82 -11.76
CA LYS A 9 -36.12 -5.77 -12.01
C LYS A 9 -35.09 -5.17 -12.98
N ALA A 10 -35.53 -4.57 -14.07
CA ALA A 10 -34.64 -3.96 -15.06
C ALA A 10 -33.78 -2.85 -14.43
N LEU A 11 -34.39 -1.97 -13.62
CA LEU A 11 -33.65 -0.93 -12.91
C LEU A 11 -32.65 -1.52 -11.93
N ARG A 12 -33.05 -2.52 -11.13
CA ARG A 12 -32.14 -3.23 -10.23
C ARG A 12 -30.96 -3.85 -10.98
N ASP A 13 -31.21 -4.54 -12.08
CA ASP A 13 -30.18 -5.29 -12.79
C ASP A 13 -29.15 -4.33 -13.42
N VAL A 14 -29.57 -3.13 -13.82
CA VAL A 14 -28.66 -2.10 -14.37
C VAL A 14 -27.95 -1.28 -13.29
N THR A 15 -28.54 -1.11 -12.09
CA THR A 15 -27.99 -0.23 -11.03
C THR A 15 -27.33 -0.98 -9.88
N GLY A 16 -27.59 -2.27 -9.71
CA GLY A 16 -27.17 -3.04 -8.52
C GLY A 16 -27.91 -2.69 -7.22
N ALA A 17 -28.92 -1.81 -7.30
CA ALA A 17 -29.70 -1.38 -6.14
C ALA A 17 -30.52 -2.53 -5.54
N GLY A 18 -30.89 -2.42 -4.25
CA GLY A 18 -31.83 -3.35 -3.63
C GLY A 18 -33.19 -3.32 -4.33
N MET A 19 -33.88 -4.45 -4.42
CA MET A 19 -35.18 -4.55 -5.11
C MET A 19 -36.20 -3.50 -4.62
N MET A 20 -36.22 -3.26 -3.30
CA MET A 20 -37.11 -2.26 -2.70
C MET A 20 -36.67 -0.82 -2.96
N ASP A 21 -35.36 -0.56 -3.01
CA ASP A 21 -34.84 0.76 -3.36
C ASP A 21 -35.18 1.09 -4.82
N ALA A 22 -34.99 0.14 -5.75
CA ALA A 22 -35.39 0.28 -7.15
C ALA A 22 -36.89 0.53 -7.31
N LYS A 23 -37.73 -0.19 -6.57
CA LYS A 23 -39.19 0.03 -6.58
C LYS A 23 -39.55 1.42 -6.07
N LYS A 24 -38.95 1.85 -4.96
CA LYS A 24 -39.21 3.17 -4.36
C LYS A 24 -38.77 4.29 -5.30
N ALA A 25 -37.60 4.18 -5.91
CA ALA A 25 -37.08 5.17 -6.84
C ALA A 25 -37.98 5.31 -8.08
N LEU A 26 -38.37 4.20 -8.71
CA LEU A 26 -39.32 4.25 -9.84
C LEU A 26 -40.68 4.80 -9.44
N THR A 27 -41.15 4.51 -8.22
CA THR A 27 -42.44 5.04 -7.75
C THR A 27 -42.35 6.55 -7.53
N ALA A 28 -41.25 7.05 -6.96
CA ALA A 28 -41.02 8.47 -6.74
C ALA A 28 -40.76 9.24 -8.05
N ALA A 29 -40.21 8.56 -9.06
CA ALA A 29 -39.97 9.09 -10.40
C ALA A 29 -41.17 8.90 -11.35
N ASP A 30 -42.35 8.50 -10.84
CA ASP A 30 -43.55 8.25 -11.65
C ASP A 30 -43.36 7.25 -12.82
N GLY A 31 -42.40 6.34 -12.68
CA GLY A 31 -42.01 5.35 -13.70
C GLY A 31 -40.93 5.80 -14.67
N ASP A 32 -40.39 7.02 -14.53
CA ASP A 32 -39.25 7.49 -15.31
C ASP A 32 -37.98 6.75 -14.89
N MET A 33 -37.43 5.98 -15.84
CA MET A 33 -36.26 5.13 -15.61
C MET A 33 -34.99 5.96 -15.36
N GLU A 34 -34.75 7.03 -16.11
CA GLU A 34 -33.52 7.81 -15.96
C GLU A 34 -33.55 8.65 -14.68
N ALA A 35 -34.70 9.25 -14.36
CA ALA A 35 -34.87 9.94 -13.08
C ALA A 35 -34.72 8.98 -11.90
N ALA A 36 -35.27 7.76 -11.98
CA ALA A 36 -35.08 6.75 -10.94
C ALA A 36 -33.63 6.29 -10.81
N ARG A 37 -32.89 6.16 -11.92
CA ARG A 37 -31.45 5.84 -11.91
C ARG A 37 -30.65 6.94 -11.21
N GLN A 38 -30.94 8.20 -11.51
CA GLN A 38 -30.28 9.33 -10.87
C GLN A 38 -30.55 9.36 -9.36
N MET A 39 -31.81 9.19 -8.93
CA MET A 39 -32.15 9.11 -7.50
C MET A 39 -31.43 7.96 -6.78
N LEU A 40 -31.31 6.79 -7.42
CA LEU A 40 -30.59 5.66 -6.84
C LEU A 40 -29.09 5.93 -6.74
N ARG A 41 -28.51 6.64 -7.70
CA ARG A 41 -27.09 7.06 -7.63
C ARG A 41 -26.88 8.01 -6.45
N GLU A 42 -27.69 9.05 -6.33
CA GLU A 42 -27.62 10.01 -5.22
C GLU A 42 -27.82 9.34 -3.85
N GLN A 43 -28.82 8.46 -3.72
CA GLN A 43 -29.04 7.69 -2.50
C GLN A 43 -27.85 6.75 -2.20
N GLY A 44 -27.27 6.15 -3.24
CA GLY A 44 -26.10 5.29 -3.13
C GLY A 44 -24.87 6.04 -2.63
N LEU A 45 -24.63 7.25 -3.15
CA LEU A 45 -23.54 8.13 -2.72
C LEU A 45 -23.71 8.53 -1.26
N ALA A 46 -24.90 8.97 -0.85
CA ALA A 46 -25.18 9.27 0.56
C ALA A 46 -24.94 8.05 1.48
N LYS A 47 -25.30 6.84 1.04
CA LYS A 47 -25.00 5.59 1.76
C LYS A 47 -23.51 5.25 1.76
N ALA A 48 -22.75 5.64 0.73
CA ALA A 48 -21.31 5.45 0.67
C ALA A 48 -20.59 6.40 1.63
N ASP A 49 -21.02 7.66 1.71
CA ASP A 49 -20.48 8.63 2.66
C ASP A 49 -20.72 8.18 4.11
N ALA A 50 -21.87 7.60 4.41
CA ALA A 50 -22.14 7.01 5.73
C ALA A 50 -21.23 5.81 6.08
N ARG A 51 -20.47 5.26 5.12
CA ARG A 51 -19.52 4.17 5.33
C ARG A 51 -18.07 4.64 5.46
N SER A 52 -17.76 5.90 5.21
CA SER A 52 -16.37 6.40 5.20
C SER A 52 -15.64 6.25 6.54
N GLY A 53 -16.39 6.16 7.64
CA GLY A 53 -15.83 5.94 8.98
C GLY A 53 -15.60 4.48 9.36
N ARG A 54 -15.77 3.53 8.42
CA ARG A 54 -15.50 2.10 8.67
C ARG A 54 -14.05 1.76 8.34
N ASP A 55 -13.47 0.87 9.13
CA ASP A 55 -12.13 0.36 8.90
C ASP A 55 -12.03 -0.37 7.55
N ASN A 56 -10.93 -0.14 6.84
CA ASN A 56 -10.70 -0.60 5.47
C ASN A 56 -9.25 -1.05 5.27
N ASP A 57 -8.76 -1.88 6.18
CA ASP A 57 -7.36 -2.33 6.21
C ASP A 57 -7.02 -3.41 5.15
N GLN A 58 -8.01 -3.84 4.37
CA GLN A 58 -7.82 -4.68 3.18
C GLN A 58 -7.72 -3.83 1.91
N GLY A 59 -7.38 -4.43 0.78
CA GLY A 59 -7.28 -3.71 -0.49
C GLY A 59 -6.22 -4.28 -1.42
N ALA A 60 -5.79 -3.51 -2.41
CA ALA A 60 -4.79 -3.93 -3.38
C ALA A 60 -3.78 -2.81 -3.62
N ILE A 61 -2.55 -3.20 -3.96
CA ILE A 61 -1.50 -2.29 -4.39
C ILE A 61 -1.13 -2.62 -5.83
N ALA A 62 -0.90 -1.57 -6.63
CA ALA A 62 -0.30 -1.68 -7.95
C ALA A 62 0.98 -0.85 -8.02
N VAL A 63 1.87 -1.29 -8.91
CA VAL A 63 3.10 -0.59 -9.25
C VAL A 63 3.15 -0.40 -10.77
N ALA A 64 3.51 0.80 -11.20
CA ALA A 64 3.82 1.11 -12.60
C ALA A 64 5.21 1.76 -12.64
N GLY A 65 6.03 1.47 -13.65
CA GLY A 65 7.35 2.07 -13.75
C GLY A 65 8.09 1.72 -15.04
N ASP A 66 9.15 2.47 -15.32
CA ASP A 66 9.98 2.33 -16.52
C ASP A 66 11.49 2.23 -16.21
N GLY A 67 11.84 2.04 -14.93
CA GLY A 67 13.21 1.98 -14.43
C GLY A 67 13.85 3.34 -14.13
N ARG A 68 13.20 4.45 -14.49
CA ARG A 68 13.59 5.83 -14.13
C ARG A 68 12.53 6.53 -13.29
N ALA A 69 11.26 6.21 -13.53
CA ALA A 69 10.16 6.60 -12.68
C ALA A 69 9.39 5.36 -12.20
N ALA A 70 8.80 5.46 -11.02
CA ALA A 70 7.91 4.45 -10.46
C ALA A 70 6.74 5.12 -9.73
N ALA A 71 5.57 4.53 -9.84
CA ALA A 71 4.38 4.90 -9.11
C ALA A 71 3.88 3.69 -8.31
N VAL A 72 3.57 3.90 -7.03
CA VAL A 72 2.92 2.90 -6.17
C VAL A 72 1.59 3.49 -5.73
N VAL A 73 0.49 2.78 -5.99
CA VAL A 73 -0.83 3.19 -5.54
C VAL A 73 -1.48 2.07 -4.76
N GLN A 74 -1.96 2.42 -3.56
CA GLN A 74 -2.76 1.58 -2.70
C GLN A 74 -4.23 1.99 -2.81
N LEU A 75 -5.12 1.05 -3.10
CA LEU A 75 -6.56 1.22 -3.00
C LEU A 75 -7.08 0.32 -1.88
N LYS A 76 -7.72 0.92 -0.88
CA LYS A 76 -8.20 0.28 0.35
C LYS A 76 -9.66 -0.13 0.23
N CYS A 77 -10.06 -1.19 0.92
CA CYS A 77 -11.44 -1.67 1.06
C CYS A 77 -11.66 -2.42 2.38
N GLU A 78 -12.91 -2.74 2.72
CA GLU A 78 -13.23 -3.38 4.00
C GLU A 78 -12.84 -4.88 4.01
N THR A 79 -12.99 -5.57 2.87
CA THR A 79 -12.79 -7.04 2.82
C THR A 79 -11.80 -7.51 1.75
N ASP A 80 -11.18 -8.67 1.97
CA ASP A 80 -10.29 -9.29 1.01
C ASP A 80 -11.05 -9.81 -0.23
N PHE A 81 -12.34 -10.13 -0.10
CA PHE A 81 -13.21 -10.50 -1.23
C PHE A 81 -13.35 -9.35 -2.23
N SER A 82 -13.56 -8.13 -1.74
CA SER A 82 -13.64 -6.92 -2.58
C SER A 82 -12.29 -6.57 -3.19
N ALA A 83 -11.21 -6.73 -2.44
CA ALA A 83 -9.85 -6.48 -2.91
C ALA A 83 -9.42 -7.36 -4.10
N LYS A 84 -10.01 -8.56 -4.23
CA LYS A 84 -9.75 -9.53 -5.31
C LYS A 84 -10.67 -9.35 -6.52
N ASN A 85 -11.64 -8.43 -6.45
CA ASN A 85 -12.55 -8.16 -7.55
C ASN A 85 -11.78 -7.62 -8.78
N ALA A 86 -12.09 -8.13 -9.98
CA ALA A 86 -11.38 -7.74 -11.21
C ALA A 86 -11.49 -6.25 -11.53
N GLY A 87 -12.63 -5.61 -11.23
CA GLY A 87 -12.79 -4.16 -11.40
C GLY A 87 -11.93 -3.38 -10.40
N PHE A 88 -11.81 -3.87 -9.17
CA PHE A 88 -10.95 -3.28 -8.14
C PHE A 88 -9.47 -3.35 -8.52
N THR A 89 -8.99 -4.53 -8.91
CA THR A 89 -7.59 -4.74 -9.31
C THR A 89 -7.23 -4.00 -10.60
N SER A 90 -8.18 -3.88 -11.54
CA SER A 90 -7.98 -3.08 -12.77
C SER A 90 -7.92 -1.59 -12.48
N LEU A 91 -8.76 -1.09 -11.56
CA LEU A 91 -8.76 0.32 -11.20
C LEU A 91 -7.46 0.71 -10.51
N VAL A 92 -6.97 -0.08 -9.54
CA VAL A 92 -5.70 0.25 -8.86
C VAL A 92 -4.52 0.27 -9.82
N GLN A 93 -4.48 -0.62 -10.83
CA GLN A 93 -3.46 -0.55 -11.88
C GLN A 93 -3.60 0.73 -12.71
N THR A 94 -4.82 1.10 -13.11
CA THR A 94 -5.08 2.32 -13.88
C THR A 94 -4.67 3.57 -13.11
N LEU A 95 -4.88 3.59 -11.79
CA LEU A 95 -4.40 4.67 -10.92
C LEU A 95 -2.88 4.75 -10.94
N ALA A 96 -2.16 3.63 -10.78
CA ALA A 96 -0.70 3.60 -10.81
C ALA A 96 -0.14 4.08 -12.16
N ASP A 97 -0.72 3.65 -13.28
CA ASP A 97 -0.32 4.10 -14.62
C ASP A 97 -0.54 5.62 -14.80
N SER A 98 -1.63 6.14 -14.24
CA SER A 98 -1.94 7.58 -14.29
C SER A 98 -0.99 8.39 -13.40
N VAL A 99 -0.63 7.87 -12.23
CA VAL A 99 0.33 8.52 -11.33
C VAL A 99 1.74 8.52 -11.93
N LEU A 100 2.14 7.46 -12.62
CA LEU A 100 3.44 7.41 -13.30
C LEU A 100 3.59 8.52 -14.36
N SER A 101 2.51 8.83 -15.07
CA SER A 101 2.53 9.81 -16.17
C SER A 101 2.17 11.24 -15.74
N GLY A 102 1.30 11.39 -14.74
CA GLY A 102 0.73 12.67 -14.31
C GLY A 102 1.10 13.11 -12.89
N GLY A 103 1.89 12.31 -12.17
CA GLY A 103 2.22 12.54 -10.77
C GLY A 103 1.09 12.19 -9.78
N PRO A 104 1.31 12.39 -8.46
CA PRO A 104 0.39 11.90 -7.43
C PRO A 104 -1.07 12.35 -7.58
N GLY A 105 -1.30 13.59 -8.03
CA GLY A 105 -2.66 14.12 -8.22
C GLY A 105 -3.46 13.48 -9.37
N ALA A 106 -2.83 12.64 -10.20
CA ALA A 106 -3.52 11.97 -11.30
C ALA A 106 -4.58 10.97 -10.81
N VAL A 107 -4.53 10.53 -9.55
CA VAL A 107 -5.58 9.68 -8.95
C VAL A 107 -6.96 10.36 -8.97
N ASP A 108 -7.01 11.69 -8.88
CA ASP A 108 -8.26 12.46 -8.86
C ASP A 108 -9.03 12.35 -10.18
N THR A 109 -8.33 12.05 -11.28
CA THR A 109 -8.95 11.82 -12.60
C THR A 109 -9.83 10.56 -12.64
N HIS A 110 -9.69 9.68 -11.64
CA HIS A 110 -10.42 8.42 -11.53
C HIS A 110 -11.45 8.40 -10.39
N ALA A 111 -11.80 9.57 -9.82
CA ALA A 111 -12.77 9.69 -8.74
C ALA A 111 -14.10 8.97 -9.05
N ALA A 112 -14.60 9.09 -10.29
CA ALA A 112 -15.82 8.42 -10.72
C ALA A 112 -15.72 6.88 -10.67
N GLY A 113 -14.57 6.30 -11.01
CA GLY A 113 -14.36 4.85 -10.93
C GLY A 113 -14.33 4.35 -9.49
N ILE A 114 -13.75 5.13 -8.57
CA ILE A 114 -13.73 4.84 -7.14
C ILE A 114 -15.16 4.90 -6.57
N GLU A 115 -15.92 5.94 -6.92
CA GLU A 115 -17.33 6.06 -6.54
C GLU A 115 -18.15 4.85 -7.04
N ASP A 116 -17.97 4.45 -8.29
CA ASP A 116 -18.71 3.32 -8.85
C ASP A 116 -18.38 2.02 -8.09
N LEU A 117 -17.11 1.79 -7.70
CA LEU A 117 -16.76 0.67 -6.83
C LEU A 117 -17.43 0.76 -5.45
N LYS A 118 -17.49 1.93 -4.81
CA LYS A 118 -18.18 2.13 -3.52
C LYS A 118 -19.67 1.78 -3.62
N LEU A 119 -20.29 2.04 -4.76
CA LEU A 119 -21.70 1.74 -5.02
C LEU A 119 -21.93 0.25 -5.27
N VAL A 120 -21.08 -0.37 -6.10
CA VAL A 120 -21.20 -1.77 -6.50
C VAL A 120 -20.85 -2.72 -5.35
N LEU A 121 -19.69 -2.51 -4.71
CA LEU A 121 -19.17 -3.39 -3.67
C LEU A 121 -19.78 -3.10 -2.30
N LYS A 122 -20.38 -1.92 -2.12
CA LYS A 122 -21.04 -1.51 -0.88
C LYS A 122 -20.11 -1.48 0.34
N GLU A 123 -18.83 -1.22 0.10
CA GLU A 123 -17.78 -1.04 1.11
C GLU A 123 -17.25 0.40 1.14
N ASN A 124 -16.56 0.75 2.22
CA ASN A 124 -15.67 1.90 2.29
C ASN A 124 -14.43 1.64 1.43
N ILE A 125 -14.29 2.37 0.33
CA ILE A 125 -13.16 2.25 -0.60
C ILE A 125 -12.49 3.61 -0.71
N GLU A 126 -11.18 3.67 -0.52
CA GLU A 126 -10.44 4.93 -0.61
C GLU A 126 -9.05 4.70 -1.20
N VAL A 127 -8.51 5.75 -1.80
CA VAL A 127 -7.07 5.76 -2.14
C VAL A 127 -6.30 5.90 -0.83
N GLY A 128 -5.38 4.97 -0.60
CA GLY A 128 -4.44 5.01 0.52
C GLY A 128 -3.16 5.71 0.09
N VAL A 129 -2.03 5.04 0.28
CA VAL A 129 -0.71 5.53 -0.12
C VAL A 129 -0.62 5.74 -1.64
N VAL A 130 -0.07 6.89 -2.03
CA VAL A 130 0.31 7.23 -3.41
C VAL A 130 1.74 7.74 -3.39
N GLU A 131 2.65 6.96 -3.97
CA GLU A 131 4.06 7.31 -4.10
C GLU A 131 4.40 7.49 -5.57
N HIS A 132 5.14 8.55 -5.88
CA HIS A 132 5.67 8.80 -7.21
C HIS A 132 7.14 9.18 -7.09
N ILE A 133 7.99 8.32 -7.65
CA ILE A 133 9.43 8.36 -7.46
C ILE A 133 10.07 8.60 -8.81
N GLN A 134 10.84 9.69 -8.91
CA GLN A 134 11.72 9.96 -10.04
C GLN A 134 13.15 9.73 -9.58
N ALA A 135 13.87 8.82 -10.23
CA ALA A 135 15.29 8.61 -9.93
C ALA A 135 16.13 9.82 -10.32
N ASP A 136 17.13 10.11 -9.48
CA ASP A 136 18.12 11.15 -9.79
C ASP A 136 18.95 10.76 -11.03
N ASP A 137 19.62 11.73 -11.63
CA ASP A 137 20.44 11.52 -12.82
C ASP A 137 21.52 10.45 -12.58
N GLY A 138 21.55 9.44 -13.46
CA GLY A 138 22.49 8.32 -13.37
C GLY A 138 22.07 7.17 -12.43
N ASN A 139 21.02 7.35 -11.63
CA ASN A 139 20.46 6.28 -10.81
C ASN A 139 19.52 5.35 -11.60
N VAL A 140 19.07 4.26 -10.99
CA VAL A 140 18.07 3.36 -11.54
C VAL A 140 17.08 2.95 -10.47
N LEU A 141 15.84 2.69 -10.87
CA LEU A 141 14.82 2.09 -10.02
C LEU A 141 14.65 0.63 -10.37
N ASP A 142 14.48 -0.20 -9.35
CA ASP A 142 13.84 -1.50 -9.49
C ASP A 142 12.60 -1.57 -8.59
N SER A 143 11.64 -2.40 -8.96
CA SER A 143 10.43 -2.58 -8.17
C SER A 143 10.03 -4.04 -8.08
N TYR A 144 9.45 -4.41 -6.94
CA TYR A 144 8.91 -5.73 -6.70
C TYR A 144 7.52 -5.63 -6.09
N LEU A 145 6.57 -6.38 -6.66
CA LEU A 145 5.20 -6.47 -6.15
C LEU A 145 4.90 -7.91 -5.76
N HIS A 146 4.83 -8.18 -4.45
CA HIS A 146 4.33 -9.46 -3.97
C HIS A 146 2.82 -9.52 -4.17
N ARG A 147 2.36 -10.57 -4.84
CA ARG A 147 0.95 -10.81 -5.12
C ARG A 147 0.44 -12.02 -4.35
N GLN A 148 -0.70 -11.87 -3.69
CA GLN A 148 -1.42 -12.92 -3.00
C GLN A 148 -2.87 -12.92 -3.48
N ASP A 149 -3.41 -14.10 -3.79
CA ASP A 149 -4.79 -14.28 -4.26
C ASP A 149 -5.19 -13.35 -5.43
N GLY A 150 -4.26 -13.08 -6.35
CA GLY A 150 -4.51 -12.27 -7.54
C GLY A 150 -4.39 -10.75 -7.35
N ARG A 151 -4.11 -10.25 -6.13
CA ARG A 151 -3.89 -8.83 -5.84
C ARG A 151 -2.49 -8.55 -5.31
N GLY A 152 -1.98 -7.34 -5.48
CA GLY A 152 -0.74 -6.90 -4.85
C GLY A 152 -0.95 -6.57 -3.38
N VAL A 153 -0.04 -7.01 -2.51
CA VAL A 153 -0.16 -6.85 -1.04
C VAL A 153 1.07 -6.23 -0.38
N ASN A 154 2.23 -6.29 -1.05
CA ASN A 154 3.48 -5.68 -0.60
C ASN A 154 4.24 -5.18 -1.83
N ALA A 155 4.29 -3.86 -1.99
CA ALA A 155 5.01 -3.20 -3.06
C ALA A 155 6.30 -2.60 -2.53
N VAL A 156 7.38 -2.79 -3.27
CA VAL A 156 8.69 -2.23 -2.99
C VAL A 156 9.20 -1.51 -4.23
N VAL A 157 9.78 -0.33 -4.03
CA VAL A 157 10.62 0.35 -5.02
C VAL A 157 11.95 0.67 -4.37
N VAL A 158 13.06 0.40 -5.06
CA VAL A 158 14.41 0.70 -4.59
C VAL A 158 15.13 1.54 -5.63
N GLU A 159 15.78 2.62 -5.19
CA GLU A 159 16.67 3.41 -6.02
C GLU A 159 18.13 3.06 -5.72
N GLY A 160 18.88 2.74 -6.78
CA GLY A 160 20.30 2.45 -6.71
C GLY A 160 21.14 3.40 -7.57
N SER A 161 22.33 3.76 -7.10
CA SER A 161 23.36 4.46 -7.86
C SER A 161 24.57 3.55 -8.06
N GLY A 162 24.95 3.29 -9.31
CA GLY A 162 26.07 2.39 -9.62
C GLY A 162 25.86 0.93 -9.18
N VAL A 163 24.61 0.51 -8.95
CA VAL A 163 24.26 -0.87 -8.56
C VAL A 163 23.79 -1.64 -9.79
N GLY A 164 24.29 -2.86 -9.98
CA GLY A 164 23.84 -3.73 -11.07
C GLY A 164 22.37 -4.15 -10.90
N ALA A 165 21.65 -4.30 -12.01
CA ALA A 165 20.20 -4.59 -12.00
C ALA A 165 19.83 -5.84 -11.17
N GLU A 166 20.61 -6.92 -11.27
CA GLU A 166 20.40 -8.14 -10.48
C GLU A 166 20.55 -7.88 -8.98
N ALA A 167 21.60 -7.17 -8.57
CA ALA A 167 21.83 -6.84 -7.16
C ALA A 167 20.71 -5.94 -6.62
N LEU A 168 20.29 -4.93 -7.39
CA LEU A 168 19.20 -4.03 -7.01
C LEU A 168 17.88 -4.79 -6.85
N HIS A 169 17.61 -5.76 -7.73
CA HIS A 169 16.45 -6.62 -7.62
C HIS A 169 16.49 -7.51 -6.38
N GLN A 170 17.66 -8.06 -6.02
CA GLN A 170 17.81 -8.80 -4.76
C GLN A 170 17.54 -7.92 -3.54
N VAL A 171 17.93 -6.64 -3.58
CA VAL A 171 17.58 -5.68 -2.51
C VAL A 171 16.08 -5.44 -2.44
N ALA A 172 15.38 -5.28 -3.58
CA ALA A 172 13.92 -5.11 -3.59
C ALA A 172 13.18 -6.32 -2.99
N LEU A 173 13.60 -7.55 -3.35
CA LEU A 173 13.09 -8.79 -2.76
C LEU A 173 13.37 -8.85 -1.25
N HIS A 174 14.57 -8.44 -0.84
CA HIS A 174 14.97 -8.44 0.57
C HIS A 174 14.14 -7.45 1.39
N VAL A 175 13.90 -6.24 0.90
CA VAL A 175 13.02 -5.26 1.56
C VAL A 175 11.61 -5.83 1.74
N ALA A 176 11.07 -6.51 0.71
CA ALA A 176 9.76 -7.14 0.81
C ALA A 176 9.70 -8.22 1.90
N PHE A 177 10.78 -8.97 2.07
CA PHE A 177 10.91 -10.03 3.08
C PHE A 177 11.20 -9.50 4.49
N ALA A 178 12.23 -8.67 4.64
CA ALA A 178 12.80 -8.26 5.93
C ALA A 178 12.13 -7.01 6.53
N LYS A 179 11.34 -6.28 5.73
CA LYS A 179 10.57 -5.08 6.15
C LYS A 179 11.41 -4.08 6.98
N PRO A 180 12.59 -3.64 6.49
CA PRO A 180 13.39 -2.64 7.20
C PRO A 180 12.61 -1.34 7.40
N GLN A 181 12.89 -0.65 8.50
CA GLN A 181 12.26 0.63 8.85
C GLN A 181 13.06 1.82 8.36
N PHE A 182 14.38 1.65 8.23
CA PHE A 182 15.31 2.71 7.85
C PHE A 182 16.28 2.20 6.79
N LEU A 183 16.75 3.08 5.92
CA LEU A 183 17.83 2.75 4.99
C LEU A 183 19.15 2.62 5.74
N SER A 184 19.47 3.61 6.57
CA SER A 184 20.74 3.73 7.29
C SER A 184 20.54 4.14 8.75
N ALA A 185 21.52 3.85 9.60
CA ALA A 185 21.44 4.20 11.02
C ALA A 185 21.33 5.71 11.30
N SER A 186 21.74 6.56 10.35
CA SER A 186 21.62 8.02 10.48
C SER A 186 20.20 8.54 10.34
N GLU A 187 19.27 7.74 9.82
CA GLU A 187 17.85 8.10 9.73
C GLU A 187 17.09 7.86 11.05
N ILE A 188 17.71 7.14 11.99
CA ILE A 188 17.12 6.83 13.28
C ILE A 188 17.25 8.05 14.20
N PRO A 189 16.15 8.52 14.83
CA PRO A 189 16.22 9.59 15.81
C PRO A 189 17.17 9.23 16.95
N ALA A 190 18.10 10.13 17.30
CA ALA A 190 19.06 9.90 18.38
C ALA A 190 18.37 9.55 19.72
N ALA A 191 17.21 10.15 19.99
CA ALA A 191 16.41 9.84 21.18
C ALA A 191 15.91 8.39 21.24
N GLU A 192 15.69 7.74 20.09
CA GLU A 192 15.31 6.33 20.01
C GLU A 192 16.51 5.42 20.28
N ILE A 193 17.67 5.74 19.69
CA ILE A 193 18.94 5.03 19.93
C ILE A 193 19.30 5.07 21.42
N GLU A 194 19.24 6.25 22.05
CA GLU A 194 19.58 6.40 23.47
C GLU A 194 18.59 5.67 24.38
N ARG A 195 17.29 5.72 24.05
CA ARG A 195 16.26 5.00 24.80
C ARG A 195 16.48 3.50 24.74
N GLU A 196 16.77 2.95 23.57
CA GLU A 196 17.04 1.53 23.39
C GLU A 196 18.33 1.12 24.12
N ARG A 197 19.41 1.89 23.96
CA ARG A 197 20.68 1.62 24.65
C ARG A 197 20.50 1.59 26.17
N ALA A 198 19.75 2.55 26.73
CA ALA A 198 19.44 2.58 28.15
C ALA A 198 18.62 1.35 28.59
N ALA A 199 17.61 0.95 27.81
CA ALA A 199 16.82 -0.24 28.10
C ALA A 199 17.69 -1.51 28.09
N LEU A 200 18.55 -1.69 27.09
CA LEU A 200 19.45 -2.83 26.99
C LEU A 200 20.49 -2.87 28.10
N LEU A 201 20.95 -1.70 28.57
CA LEU A 201 21.83 -1.59 29.73
C LEU A 201 21.13 -2.09 31.00
N GLU A 202 19.89 -1.64 31.26
CA GLU A 202 19.13 -2.09 32.43
C GLU A 202 18.84 -3.60 32.39
N ILE A 203 18.51 -4.15 31.22
CA ILE A 203 18.37 -5.61 31.04
C ILE A 203 19.70 -6.32 31.35
N THR A 204 20.82 -5.80 30.85
CA THR A 204 22.15 -6.39 31.06
C THR A 204 22.56 -6.39 32.55
N LYS A 205 22.21 -5.32 33.28
CA LYS A 205 22.39 -5.23 34.74
C LYS A 205 21.54 -6.26 35.48
N ALA A 206 20.26 -6.36 35.12
CA ALA A 206 19.31 -7.28 35.74
C ALA A 206 19.68 -8.76 35.53
N GLU A 207 20.37 -9.09 34.43
CA GLU A 207 20.93 -10.42 34.17
C GLU A 207 22.17 -10.76 35.02
N GLY A 208 22.65 -9.84 35.86
CA GLY A 208 23.80 -10.06 36.75
C GLY A 208 25.14 -10.15 36.01
N LYS A 209 25.23 -9.57 34.81
CA LYS A 209 26.50 -9.52 34.06
C LYS A 209 27.51 -8.62 34.79
N PRO A 210 28.82 -8.89 34.69
CA PRO A 210 29.83 -8.05 35.33
C PRO A 210 29.90 -6.66 34.68
N GLU A 211 29.99 -5.60 35.49
CA GLU A 211 30.01 -4.19 35.06
C GLU A 211 31.02 -3.89 33.95
N PRO A 212 32.28 -4.38 34.00
CA PRO A 212 33.24 -4.15 32.92
C PRO A 212 32.84 -4.72 31.55
N ALA A 213 31.84 -5.61 31.50
CA ALA A 213 31.35 -6.20 30.26
C ALA A 213 30.05 -5.54 29.74
N TRP A 214 29.41 -4.64 30.51
CA TRP A 214 28.10 -4.09 30.13
C TRP A 214 28.15 -3.38 28.79
N ASP A 215 29.07 -2.44 28.59
CA ASP A 215 29.16 -1.67 27.34
C ASP A 215 29.32 -2.58 26.12
N LYS A 216 30.23 -3.57 26.20
CA LYS A 216 30.46 -4.53 25.12
C LYS A 216 29.24 -5.39 24.82
N ILE A 217 28.49 -5.79 25.85
CA ILE A 217 27.26 -6.58 25.69
C ILE A 217 26.17 -5.71 25.05
N VAL A 218 25.97 -4.48 25.55
CA VAL A 218 25.01 -3.53 25.02
C VAL A 218 25.32 -3.19 23.57
N ASP A 219 26.58 -2.94 23.22
CA ASP A 219 27.01 -2.71 21.82
C ASP A 219 26.76 -3.92 20.92
N GLY A 220 26.87 -5.14 21.45
CA GLY A 220 26.48 -6.36 20.75
C GLY A 220 24.98 -6.42 20.48
N ARG A 221 24.16 -6.09 21.47
CA ARG A 221 22.69 -6.05 21.34
C ARG A 221 22.22 -4.94 20.42
N MET A 222 22.82 -3.75 20.50
CA MET A 222 22.57 -2.64 19.58
C MET A 222 22.86 -3.02 18.13
N ARG A 223 23.93 -3.78 17.86
CA ARG A 223 24.19 -4.30 16.51
C ARG A 223 23.05 -5.21 16.00
N GLY A 224 22.51 -6.08 16.85
CA GLY A 224 21.33 -6.87 16.52
C GLY A 224 20.10 -5.99 16.26
N TRP A 225 19.87 -4.99 17.11
CA TRP A 225 18.77 -4.04 16.97
C TRP A 225 18.82 -3.26 15.65
N TYR A 226 20.00 -2.81 15.23
CA TYR A 226 20.21 -2.19 13.91
C TYR A 226 19.99 -3.19 12.78
N ALA A 227 20.53 -4.42 12.89
CA ALA A 227 20.37 -5.46 11.89
C ALA A 227 18.91 -5.92 11.71
N GLU A 228 18.00 -5.60 12.61
CA GLU A 228 16.56 -5.84 12.42
C GLU A 228 15.86 -4.70 11.67
N ARG A 229 16.34 -3.46 11.80
CA ARG A 229 15.61 -2.25 11.39
C ARG A 229 16.23 -1.50 10.22
N VAL A 230 17.53 -1.62 10.03
CA VAL A 230 18.30 -0.82 9.07
C VAL A 230 18.67 -1.71 7.88
N LEU A 231 18.15 -1.37 6.69
CA LEU A 231 18.35 -2.13 5.46
C LEU A 231 19.84 -2.42 5.21
N LEU A 232 20.70 -1.40 5.31
CA LEU A 232 22.14 -1.55 5.04
C LEU A 232 22.89 -2.41 6.07
N GLU A 233 22.33 -2.63 7.26
CA GLU A 233 22.89 -3.49 8.31
C GLU A 233 22.30 -4.90 8.30
N GLN A 234 21.21 -5.12 7.57
CA GLN A 234 20.58 -6.43 7.42
C GLN A 234 21.43 -7.36 6.57
N GLY A 235 21.48 -8.63 6.96
CA GLY A 235 21.97 -9.72 6.12
C GLY A 235 21.00 -9.97 4.96
N LEU A 236 21.50 -9.93 3.71
CA LEU A 236 20.66 -10.11 2.53
C LEU A 236 19.98 -11.48 2.57
N HIS A 237 18.64 -11.51 2.56
CA HIS A 237 17.81 -12.72 2.71
C HIS A 237 18.14 -13.58 3.95
N GLY A 238 18.64 -12.95 5.02
CA GLY A 238 19.06 -13.65 6.24
C GLY A 238 20.46 -14.29 6.16
N GLU A 239 21.21 -14.02 5.09
CA GLU A 239 22.61 -14.44 4.98
C GLU A 239 23.54 -13.59 5.86
N LYS A 240 24.82 -13.99 5.94
CA LYS A 240 25.84 -13.26 6.73
C LYS A 240 26.29 -11.95 6.07
N THR A 241 26.23 -11.88 4.74
CA THR A 241 26.68 -10.71 3.98
C THR A 241 25.61 -9.63 4.08
N ALA A 242 25.99 -8.44 4.55
CA ALA A 242 25.06 -7.33 4.68
C ALA A 242 24.67 -6.77 3.31
N VAL A 243 23.50 -6.13 3.22
CA VAL A 243 23.02 -5.50 1.97
C VAL A 243 24.04 -4.48 1.43
N LYS A 244 24.65 -3.66 2.29
CA LYS A 244 25.67 -2.69 1.84
C LYS A 244 26.90 -3.34 1.19
N ASP A 245 27.19 -4.59 1.55
CA ASP A 245 28.34 -5.33 1.05
C ASP A 245 28.00 -6.19 -0.19
N SER A 246 26.70 -6.39 -0.48
CA SER A 246 26.24 -7.23 -1.60
C SER A 246 26.01 -6.48 -2.92
N ILE A 247 26.04 -5.14 -2.90
CA ILE A 247 25.66 -4.27 -4.04
C ILE A 247 26.81 -3.87 -4.98
N GLY A 248 28.00 -4.47 -4.81
CA GLY A 248 29.11 -4.32 -5.78
C GLY A 248 29.75 -2.93 -5.84
N GLY A 249 29.70 -2.16 -4.74
CA GLY A 249 30.36 -0.85 -4.63
C GLY A 249 29.51 0.36 -5.03
N GLY A 250 28.27 0.14 -5.48
CA GLY A 250 27.27 1.21 -5.61
C GLY A 250 26.63 1.60 -4.27
N SER A 251 25.55 2.37 -4.32
CA SER A 251 24.78 2.78 -3.13
C SER A 251 23.29 2.62 -3.36
N ILE A 252 22.57 2.14 -2.33
CA ILE A 252 21.11 2.27 -2.27
C ILE A 252 20.80 3.68 -1.76
N VAL A 253 20.02 4.42 -2.53
CA VAL A 253 19.72 5.84 -2.29
C VAL A 253 18.47 5.99 -1.42
N ARG A 254 17.44 5.18 -1.72
CA ARG A 254 16.20 5.09 -0.94
C ARG A 254 15.47 3.80 -1.28
N PHE A 255 14.53 3.44 -0.43
CA PHE A 255 13.48 2.47 -0.76
C PHE A 255 12.13 2.99 -0.29
N VAL A 256 11.07 2.51 -0.93
CA VAL A 256 9.69 2.70 -0.53
C VAL A 256 9.06 1.33 -0.40
N GLN A 257 8.34 1.11 0.69
CA GLN A 257 7.56 -0.11 0.91
C GLN A 257 6.14 0.23 1.32
N VAL A 258 5.15 -0.36 0.63
CA VAL A 258 3.72 -0.20 0.93
C VAL A 258 3.12 -1.58 1.16
N LEU A 259 2.39 -1.74 2.26
CA LEU A 259 1.78 -3.00 2.70
C LEU A 259 0.27 -2.83 2.82
N ILE A 260 -0.50 -3.87 2.52
CA ILE A 260 -1.96 -3.89 2.75
C ILE A 260 -2.47 -5.28 3.11
N GLY A 261 -3.41 -5.32 4.06
CA GLY A 261 -4.02 -6.55 4.54
C GLY A 261 -3.12 -7.43 5.40
N ASP A 262 -2.07 -6.85 5.99
CA ASP A 262 -1.29 -7.44 7.10
C ASP A 262 -2.11 -7.40 8.42
#